data_AF-A0A1H9U9Y2-F1
#
_entry.id   AF-A0A1H9U9Y2-F1
#
_cell.length_a   1.000
_cell.length_b   1.000
_cell.length_c   1.000
_cell.angle_alpha   90.00
_cell.angle_beta   90.00
_cell.angle_gamma   90.00
#
_symmetry.space_group_name_H-M   'P 1'
#
loop_
_entity.id
_entity.type
_entity.pdbx_description
1 polymer ?
#
loop_
_entity_poly.entity_id
_entity_poly.type
_entity_poly.pdbx_seq_one_letter_code
_entity_poly.pdbx_strand_id
1 'polypeptide(L)'
;MNITPDIPQLDPMRLQVRKHALLNEIGAKPSRRWWRFTVPATALVAAVAVTLVLWTPTNQDASASWTAEPRAPGDLAPVLADCGKTLDRHDAERGVNGPDWPAPRDVAVVDQRGDMTMVQYIGPESEMLCLRTPAGVGGSGRGDLQNQEPLGDRLFADFSPVVGMHDVGGRNAMTVLNGRVSRAVGKVVISTEDGLEVTATIGNGRVLAWWPSLGRPKDVRLLDEAGVVLQTAPIPVKHR
;
A
#
# COMPACT_ATOMS: atom_id res chain seq x y z
N MET A 1 -26.31 -18.59 42.14
CA MET A 1 -25.31 -19.60 42.58
C MET A 1 -24.12 -19.48 41.65
N ASN A 2 -23.00 -18.93 42.14
CA ASN A 2 -21.76 -18.80 41.37
C ASN A 2 -20.88 -20.02 41.67
N ILE A 3 -20.68 -20.88 40.67
CA ILE A 3 -19.73 -22.01 40.74
C ILE A 3 -18.45 -21.52 40.07
N THR A 4 -17.44 -21.18 40.87
CA THR A 4 -16.09 -20.94 40.35
C THR A 4 -15.39 -22.30 40.30
N PRO A 5 -14.94 -22.77 39.12
CA PRO A 5 -14.23 -24.03 39.02
C PRO A 5 -12.86 -23.90 39.68
N ASP A 6 -12.56 -24.82 40.60
CA ASP A 6 -11.28 -24.88 41.30
C ASP A 6 -10.15 -25.16 40.29
N ILE A 7 -9.14 -24.30 40.27
CA ILE A 7 -7.97 -24.49 39.41
C ILE A 7 -7.11 -25.58 40.03
N PRO A 8 -6.88 -26.72 39.34
CA PRO A 8 -6.10 -27.80 39.91
C PRO A 8 -4.68 -27.32 40.21
N GLN A 9 -4.26 -27.43 41.47
CA GLN A 9 -2.91 -27.08 41.86
C GLN A 9 -1.93 -28.06 41.23
N LEU A 10 -1.14 -27.55 40.29
CA LEU A 10 -0.08 -28.32 39.65
C LEU A 10 1.07 -28.49 40.62
N ASP A 11 1.49 -29.75 40.83
CA ASP A 11 2.65 -30.11 41.62
C ASP A 11 3.88 -29.28 41.18
N PRO A 12 4.50 -28.50 42.08
CA PRO A 12 5.65 -27.65 41.76
C PRO A 12 6.82 -28.45 41.17
N MET A 13 6.90 -29.75 41.46
CA MET A 13 7.95 -30.60 40.91
C MET A 13 7.72 -30.97 39.44
N ARG A 14 6.46 -31.19 39.03
CA ARG A 14 6.12 -31.35 37.62
C ARG A 14 6.43 -30.09 36.81
N LEU A 15 6.22 -28.91 37.39
CA LEU A 15 6.55 -27.63 36.74
C LEU A 15 8.07 -27.47 36.56
N GLN A 16 8.87 -27.82 37.56
CA GLN A 16 10.34 -27.74 37.45
C GLN A 16 10.92 -28.71 36.43
N VAL A 17 10.44 -29.96 36.41
CA VAL A 17 10.87 -30.98 35.43
C VAL A 17 10.56 -30.53 34.01
N ARG A 18 9.35 -29.99 33.78
CA ARG A 18 8.93 -29.53 32.45
C ARG A 18 9.72 -28.30 31.98
N LYS A 19 10.07 -27.39 32.90
CA LYS A 19 10.93 -26.24 32.62
C LYS A 19 12.35 -26.66 32.22
N HIS A 20 12.93 -27.64 32.91
CA HIS A 20 14.27 -28.14 32.57
C HIS A 20 14.29 -28.87 31.22
N ALA A 21 13.25 -29.66 30.91
CA ALA A 21 13.15 -30.33 29.61
C ALA A 21 13.10 -29.33 28.44
N LEU A 22 12.30 -28.25 28.57
CA LEU A 22 12.22 -27.20 27.55
C LEU A 22 13.54 -26.45 27.36
N LEU A 23 14.28 -26.16 28.44
CA LEU A 23 15.58 -25.50 28.34
C LEU A 23 16.63 -26.40 27.67
N ASN A 24 16.57 -27.71 27.89
CA ASN A 24 17.46 -28.67 27.23
C ASN A 24 17.18 -28.79 25.72
N GLU A 25 15.92 -28.72 25.29
CA GLU A 25 15.58 -28.71 23.85
C GLU A 25 16.07 -27.43 23.16
N ILE A 26 15.95 -26.27 23.80
CA ILE A 26 16.40 -24.99 23.24
C ILE A 26 17.95 -24.91 23.18
N GLY A 27 18.65 -25.55 24.12
CA GLY A 27 20.10 -25.62 24.16
C GLY A 27 20.73 -26.58 23.14
N ALA A 28 19.96 -27.54 22.63
CA ALA A 28 20.40 -28.52 21.64
C ALA A 28 20.46 -27.91 20.22
N LYS A 29 21.31 -26.87 20.03
CA LYS A 29 21.75 -26.49 18.69
C LYS A 29 22.56 -27.64 18.09
N PRO A 30 22.27 -28.13 16.87
CA PRO A 30 23.12 -29.10 16.20
C PRO A 30 24.46 -28.44 15.88
N SER A 31 25.47 -28.71 16.69
CA SER A 31 26.85 -28.36 16.37
C SER A 31 27.26 -29.20 15.16
N ARG A 32 27.19 -28.60 13.97
CA ARG A 32 27.68 -29.21 12.73
C ARG A 32 29.20 -29.33 12.81
N ARG A 33 29.63 -30.45 13.38
CA ARG A 33 30.98 -30.99 13.33
C ARG A 33 31.21 -31.56 11.93
N TRP A 34 31.61 -30.71 10.98
CA TRP A 34 32.08 -31.15 9.66
C TRP A 34 33.53 -30.73 9.46
N TRP A 35 34.41 -31.51 10.08
CA TRP A 35 35.85 -31.50 9.81
C TRP A 35 36.14 -32.50 8.68
N ARG A 36 36.91 -32.03 7.69
CA ARG A 36 37.78 -32.80 6.77
C ARG A 36 37.13 -33.62 5.64
N PHE A 37 36.96 -32.98 4.49
CA PHE A 37 37.38 -33.57 3.20
C PHE A 37 37.96 -32.47 2.29
N THR A 38 39.29 -32.43 2.23
CA THR A 38 40.05 -31.78 1.16
C THR A 38 40.12 -32.71 -0.04
N VAL A 39 39.58 -32.28 -1.19
CA VAL A 39 39.91 -32.85 -2.51
C VAL A 39 40.29 -31.69 -3.42
N PRO A 40 41.52 -31.65 -3.97
CA PRO A 40 41.90 -30.66 -4.97
C PRO A 40 41.58 -31.16 -6.39
N ALA A 41 41.62 -30.21 -7.33
CA ALA A 41 41.72 -30.39 -8.80
C ALA A 41 40.43 -30.26 -9.62
N THR A 42 40.22 -29.01 -10.08
CA THR A 42 40.11 -28.59 -11.50
C THR A 42 39.11 -29.26 -12.46
N ALA A 43 38.38 -28.37 -13.13
CA ALA A 43 37.80 -28.50 -14.48
C ALA A 43 36.47 -29.25 -14.63
N LEU A 44 35.37 -28.49 -14.57
CA LEU A 44 34.35 -28.40 -15.63
C LEU A 44 33.28 -27.38 -15.19
N VAL A 45 33.56 -26.09 -15.40
CA VAL A 45 32.51 -25.06 -15.45
C VAL A 45 31.95 -25.12 -16.86
N ALA A 46 31.02 -26.05 -17.11
CA ALA A 46 30.31 -26.16 -18.37
C ALA A 46 28.84 -26.47 -18.11
N ALA A 47 28.01 -25.46 -18.40
CA ALA A 47 26.61 -25.57 -18.75
C ALA A 47 25.66 -26.28 -17.75
N VAL A 48 25.21 -25.55 -16.73
CA VAL A 48 23.77 -25.58 -16.39
C VAL A 48 23.19 -24.26 -16.88
N ALA A 49 23.09 -24.16 -18.21
CA ALA A 49 22.35 -23.11 -18.87
C ALA A 49 20.85 -23.45 -18.77
N VAL A 50 20.15 -22.69 -17.92
CA VAL A 50 18.84 -22.11 -18.21
C VAL A 50 17.84 -23.01 -18.95
N THR A 51 17.08 -23.82 -18.20
CA THR A 51 15.78 -24.35 -18.65
C THR A 51 14.69 -24.18 -17.59
N LEU A 52 14.67 -23.01 -16.94
CA LEU A 52 13.52 -22.52 -16.17
C LEU A 52 13.04 -21.15 -16.68
N VAL A 53 13.08 -20.93 -18.00
CA VAL A 53 12.51 -19.75 -18.67
C VAL A 53 11.41 -20.17 -19.64
N LEU A 54 10.46 -21.01 -19.20
CA LEU A 54 9.29 -21.33 -20.03
C LEU A 54 7.96 -21.33 -19.27
N TRP A 55 7.94 -20.86 -18.03
CA TRP A 55 6.71 -20.54 -17.32
C TRP A 55 6.85 -19.20 -16.60
N THR A 56 7.24 -18.15 -17.32
CA THR A 56 6.78 -16.82 -16.95
C THR A 56 5.30 -16.79 -17.29
N PRO A 57 4.38 -16.73 -16.31
CA PRO A 57 2.99 -16.48 -16.62
C PRO A 57 2.96 -15.22 -17.47
N THR A 58 2.46 -15.31 -18.70
CA THR A 58 2.38 -14.17 -19.65
C THR A 58 1.36 -13.12 -19.21
N ASN A 59 0.77 -13.29 -18.04
CA ASN A 59 0.03 -12.25 -17.33
C ASN A 59 0.92 -11.76 -16.17
N GLN A 60 1.79 -10.79 -16.44
CA GLN A 60 2.38 -10.02 -15.35
C GLN A 60 1.26 -9.18 -14.73
N ASP A 61 0.71 -9.66 -13.62
CA ASP A 61 -0.20 -8.86 -12.81
C ASP A 61 0.53 -7.59 -12.38
N ALA A 62 -0.04 -6.42 -12.67
CA ALA A 62 0.59 -5.13 -12.37
C ALA A 62 0.84 -4.94 -10.86
N SER A 63 0.16 -5.71 -10.02
CA SER A 63 0.36 -5.80 -8.57
C SER A 63 1.61 -6.60 -8.18
N ALA A 64 2.17 -7.44 -9.05
CA ALA A 64 3.34 -8.26 -8.75
C ALA A 64 4.61 -7.41 -8.53
N SER A 65 4.66 -6.22 -9.12
CA SER A 65 5.77 -5.27 -8.97
C SER A 65 5.52 -4.19 -7.90
N TRP A 66 4.41 -4.29 -7.14
CA TRP A 66 4.05 -3.35 -6.08
C TRP A 66 5.02 -3.38 -4.90
N THR A 67 5.23 -2.22 -4.28
CA THR A 67 6.02 -2.04 -3.06
C THR A 67 5.28 -1.16 -2.04
N ALA A 68 5.44 -1.43 -0.76
CA ALA A 68 4.78 -0.68 0.31
C ALA A 68 5.30 0.76 0.47
N GLU A 69 6.52 1.02 0.01
CA GLU A 69 7.07 2.37 -0.11
C GLU A 69 6.96 2.86 -1.56
N PRO A 70 6.57 4.14 -1.77
CA PRO A 70 6.54 4.73 -3.09
C PRO A 70 7.96 4.95 -3.60
N ARG A 71 8.14 4.86 -4.93
CA ARG A 71 9.40 5.19 -5.58
C ARG A 71 9.30 6.58 -6.20
N ALA A 72 10.46 7.21 -6.42
CA ALA A 72 10.51 8.42 -7.24
C ALA A 72 9.93 8.10 -8.62
N PRO A 73 9.00 8.92 -9.15
CA PRO A 73 8.38 8.65 -10.43
C PRO A 73 9.41 8.72 -11.56
N GLY A 74 9.23 7.88 -12.58
CA GLY A 74 10.02 7.89 -13.81
C GLY A 74 9.58 9.00 -14.77
N ASP A 75 9.67 8.74 -16.08
CA ASP A 75 9.08 9.65 -17.07
C ASP A 75 7.55 9.63 -16.98
N LEU A 76 6.99 10.72 -16.47
CA LEU A 76 5.55 10.90 -16.29
C LEU A 76 4.84 11.48 -17.52
N ALA A 77 5.56 12.01 -18.52
CA ALA A 77 4.95 12.63 -19.69
C ALA A 77 3.91 11.72 -20.39
N PRO A 78 4.19 10.44 -20.70
CA PRO A 78 3.19 9.57 -21.32
C PRO A 78 2.00 9.27 -20.40
N VAL A 79 2.24 9.13 -19.09
CA VAL A 79 1.18 8.89 -18.10
C VAL A 79 0.24 10.08 -18.02
N LEU A 80 0.79 11.29 -17.92
CA LEU A 80 0.02 12.53 -17.84
C LEU A 80 -0.75 12.79 -19.15
N ALA A 81 -0.19 12.45 -20.30
CA ALA A 81 -0.88 12.55 -21.59
C ALA A 81 -2.09 11.59 -21.67
N ASP A 82 -1.93 10.33 -21.25
CA ASP A 82 -3.03 9.36 -21.23
C ASP A 82 -4.12 9.72 -20.22
N CYS A 83 -3.73 10.20 -19.03
CA CYS A 83 -4.67 10.74 -18.05
C CYS A 83 -5.38 12.00 -18.56
N GLY A 84 -4.66 12.89 -19.25
CA GLY A 84 -5.21 14.09 -19.89
C GLY A 84 -6.36 13.78 -20.85
N LYS A 85 -6.21 12.76 -21.71
CA LYS A 85 -7.30 12.30 -22.59
C LYS A 85 -8.54 11.85 -21.81
N THR A 86 -8.36 11.25 -20.63
CA THR A 86 -9.47 10.83 -19.77
C THR A 86 -10.21 12.04 -19.21
N LEU A 87 -9.48 13.10 -18.83
CA LEU A 87 -10.07 14.37 -18.38
C LEU A 87 -10.78 15.10 -19.53
N ASP A 88 -10.21 15.10 -20.73
CA ASP A 88 -10.84 15.72 -21.91
C ASP A 88 -12.15 15.03 -22.29
N ARG A 89 -12.19 13.69 -22.21
CA ARG A 89 -13.43 12.93 -22.38
C ARG A 89 -14.47 13.27 -21.31
N HIS A 90 -14.06 13.38 -20.04
CA HIS A 90 -14.96 13.80 -18.96
C HIS A 90 -15.61 15.15 -19.28
N ASP A 91 -14.82 16.15 -19.70
CA ASP A 91 -15.34 17.46 -20.07
C ASP A 91 -16.27 17.42 -21.28
N ALA A 92 -15.97 16.58 -22.28
CA ALA A 92 -16.81 16.40 -23.46
C ALA A 92 -18.17 15.73 -23.15
N GLU A 93 -18.23 14.90 -22.12
CA GLU A 93 -19.43 14.15 -21.70
C GLU A 93 -20.21 14.85 -20.55
N ARG A 94 -19.70 15.98 -20.06
CA ARG A 94 -20.24 16.75 -18.94
C ARG A 94 -21.71 17.12 -19.17
N GLY A 95 -22.55 16.85 -18.17
CA GLY A 95 -23.98 17.20 -18.18
C GLY A 95 -24.84 16.40 -19.16
N VAL A 96 -24.26 15.50 -19.95
CA VAL A 96 -24.99 14.60 -20.85
C VAL A 96 -25.08 13.21 -20.24
N ASN A 97 -23.92 12.59 -20.00
CA ASN A 97 -23.79 11.25 -19.39
C ASN A 97 -22.85 11.26 -18.17
N GLY A 98 -22.18 12.39 -17.92
CA GLY A 98 -21.21 12.55 -16.86
C GLY A 98 -21.62 13.58 -15.79
N PRO A 99 -20.83 13.69 -14.71
CA PRO A 99 -21.05 14.69 -13.67
C PRO A 99 -21.00 16.12 -14.21
N ASP A 100 -21.77 17.04 -13.62
CA ASP A 100 -21.85 18.45 -14.06
C ASP A 100 -20.78 19.35 -13.40
N TRP A 101 -19.53 18.89 -13.37
CA TRP A 101 -18.40 19.68 -12.87
C TRP A 101 -17.22 19.58 -13.84
N PRO A 102 -16.41 20.66 -13.98
CA PRO A 102 -15.26 20.67 -14.87
C PRO A 102 -14.17 19.70 -14.41
N ALA A 103 -13.49 19.04 -15.35
CA ALA A 103 -12.38 18.16 -15.04
C ALA A 103 -11.21 18.94 -14.40
N PRO A 104 -10.63 18.45 -13.30
CA PRO A 104 -9.49 19.09 -12.66
C PRO A 104 -8.23 18.97 -13.53
N ARG A 105 -7.36 19.99 -13.52
CA ARG A 105 -6.17 20.04 -14.41
C ARG A 105 -4.85 20.10 -13.67
N ASP A 106 -4.85 20.47 -12.39
CA ASP A 106 -3.61 20.61 -11.62
C ASP A 106 -3.22 19.25 -11.03
N VAL A 107 -2.00 18.79 -11.32
CA VAL A 107 -1.47 17.56 -10.73
C VAL A 107 -1.10 17.83 -9.27
N ALA A 108 -1.80 17.17 -8.34
CA ALA A 108 -1.54 17.32 -6.91
C ALA A 108 -0.45 16.36 -6.42
N VAL A 109 -0.60 15.08 -6.74
CA VAL A 109 0.30 14.02 -6.28
C VAL A 109 0.33 12.87 -7.28
N VAL A 110 1.51 12.25 -7.43
CA VAL A 110 1.73 11.08 -8.28
C VAL A 110 2.37 9.99 -7.44
N ASP A 111 1.73 8.82 -7.38
CA ASP A 111 2.23 7.63 -6.70
C ASP A 111 2.54 6.55 -7.75
N GLN A 112 3.81 6.18 -7.88
CA GLN A 112 4.25 5.11 -8.77
C GLN A 112 4.80 3.94 -7.95
N ARG A 113 4.24 2.74 -8.17
CA ARG A 113 4.71 1.49 -7.57
C ARG A 113 4.62 0.38 -8.60
N GLY A 114 5.77 -0.17 -8.96
CA GLY A 114 5.83 -1.16 -10.03
C GLY A 114 5.43 -0.55 -11.36
N ASP A 115 4.57 -1.26 -12.08
CA ASP A 115 4.09 -0.87 -13.40
C ASP A 115 2.80 -0.02 -13.34
N MET A 116 2.36 0.31 -12.14
CA MET A 116 1.17 1.09 -11.89
C MET A 116 1.54 2.50 -11.44
N THR A 117 0.88 3.49 -12.04
CA THR A 117 1.01 4.90 -11.66
C THR A 117 -0.37 5.47 -11.40
N MET A 118 -0.57 6.07 -10.23
CA MET A 118 -1.74 6.85 -9.91
C MET A 118 -1.40 8.33 -9.91
N VAL A 119 -2.25 9.13 -10.54
CA VAL A 119 -2.13 10.59 -10.62
C VAL A 119 -3.40 11.19 -10.05
N GLN A 120 -3.28 11.99 -8.99
CA GLN A 120 -4.40 12.76 -8.48
C GLN A 120 -4.35 14.17 -9.05
N TYR A 121 -5.42 14.54 -9.74
CA TYR A 121 -5.69 15.89 -10.20
C TYR A 121 -6.63 16.59 -9.24
N ILE A 122 -6.41 17.89 -9.04
CA ILE A 122 -7.26 18.77 -8.24
C ILE A 122 -7.64 20.00 -9.07
N GLY A 123 -8.81 20.54 -8.78
CA GLY A 123 -9.33 21.78 -9.32
C GLY A 123 -10.21 22.47 -8.28
N PRO A 124 -10.78 23.64 -8.61
CA PRO A 124 -11.61 24.40 -7.67
C PRO A 124 -12.88 23.65 -7.22
N GLU A 125 -13.45 22.83 -8.11
CA GLU A 125 -14.75 22.17 -7.90
C GLU A 125 -14.64 20.66 -7.79
N SER A 126 -13.52 20.08 -8.21
CA SER A 126 -13.43 18.65 -8.48
C SER A 126 -12.02 18.12 -8.20
N GLU A 127 -11.95 16.83 -7.94
CA GLU A 127 -10.71 16.06 -7.97
C GLU A 127 -10.94 14.77 -8.75
N MET A 128 -9.88 14.28 -9.38
CA MET A 128 -9.92 13.06 -10.18
C MET A 128 -8.65 12.26 -9.95
N LEU A 129 -8.83 11.00 -9.60
CA LEU A 129 -7.78 10.01 -9.56
C LEU A 129 -7.72 9.32 -10.92
N CYS A 130 -6.60 9.43 -11.59
CA CYS A 130 -6.28 8.65 -12.77
C CYS A 130 -5.36 7.49 -12.38
N LEU A 131 -5.64 6.31 -12.93
CA LEU A 131 -4.87 5.10 -12.76
C LEU A 131 -4.38 4.62 -14.12
N ARG A 132 -3.05 4.50 -14.26
CA ARG A 132 -2.39 3.89 -15.42
C ARG A 132 -1.78 2.56 -15.03
N THR A 133 -2.13 1.51 -15.77
CA THR A 133 -1.50 0.18 -15.72
C THR A 133 -1.04 -0.19 -17.14
N PRO A 134 -0.23 -1.24 -17.37
CA PRO A 134 0.12 -1.67 -18.72
C PRO A 134 -1.09 -1.96 -19.62
N ALA A 135 -2.22 -2.36 -19.04
CA ALA A 135 -3.44 -2.70 -19.78
C ALA A 135 -4.26 -1.47 -20.21
N GLY A 136 -4.03 -0.29 -19.62
CA GLY A 136 -4.71 0.94 -20.03
C GLY A 136 -4.80 2.00 -18.93
N VAL A 137 -5.71 2.95 -19.15
CA VAL A 137 -5.99 4.06 -18.24
C VAL A 137 -7.45 4.01 -17.76
N GLY A 138 -7.66 4.28 -16.48
CA GLY A 138 -8.97 4.41 -15.85
C GLY A 138 -8.96 5.63 -14.94
N GLY A 139 -10.14 6.10 -14.55
CA GLY A 139 -10.23 7.22 -13.64
C GLY A 139 -11.52 7.21 -12.83
N SER A 140 -11.46 7.83 -11.67
CA SER A 140 -12.62 8.11 -10.83
C SER A 140 -12.47 9.52 -10.26
N GLY A 141 -13.57 10.25 -10.15
CA GLY A 141 -13.53 11.61 -9.65
C GLY A 141 -14.71 11.92 -8.75
N ARG A 142 -14.57 13.02 -8.01
CA ARG A 142 -15.65 13.62 -7.22
C ARG A 142 -15.68 15.11 -7.46
N GLY A 143 -16.87 15.67 -7.46
CA GLY A 143 -17.10 17.11 -7.47
C GLY A 143 -17.34 17.65 -6.06
N ASP A 144 -17.91 18.86 -6.02
CA ASP A 144 -18.34 19.56 -4.80
C ASP A 144 -17.20 19.81 -3.80
N LEU A 145 -16.00 20.12 -4.30
CA LEU A 145 -14.88 20.50 -3.44
C LEU A 145 -14.99 21.92 -2.87
N GLN A 146 -15.86 22.76 -3.41
CA GLN A 146 -16.05 24.14 -2.92
C GLN A 146 -16.58 24.19 -1.48
N ASN A 147 -17.37 23.18 -1.09
CA ASN A 147 -17.91 23.06 0.26
C ASN A 147 -16.97 22.31 1.22
N GLN A 148 -15.76 21.97 0.76
CA GLN A 148 -14.79 21.26 1.58
C GLN A 148 -14.22 22.22 2.64
N GLU A 149 -14.37 21.85 3.91
CA GLU A 149 -13.84 22.63 5.02
C GLU A 149 -12.33 22.83 4.87
N PRO A 150 -11.78 24.04 5.10
CA PRO A 150 -10.35 24.26 5.13
C PRO A 150 -9.67 23.33 6.14
N LEU A 151 -8.43 22.90 5.87
CA LEU A 151 -7.73 22.00 6.79
C LEU A 151 -7.55 22.64 8.19
N GLY A 152 -7.28 23.94 8.24
CA GLY A 152 -7.04 24.68 9.49
C GLY A 152 -5.80 24.17 10.21
N ASP A 153 -5.91 24.01 11.53
CA ASP A 153 -4.83 23.50 12.39
C ASP A 153 -4.75 21.97 12.43
N ARG A 154 -5.61 21.27 11.68
CA ARG A 154 -5.60 19.80 11.63
C ARG A 154 -4.39 19.29 10.85
N LEU A 155 -3.79 18.19 11.32
CA LEU A 155 -2.68 17.56 10.60
C LEU A 155 -3.14 16.82 9.33
N PHE A 156 -4.40 16.36 9.29
CA PHE A 156 -4.97 15.66 8.15
C PHE A 156 -6.50 15.80 8.11
N ALA A 157 -7.09 15.58 6.94
CA ALA A 157 -8.54 15.51 6.73
C ALA A 157 -8.91 14.66 5.51
N ASP A 158 -10.17 14.26 5.43
CA ASP A 158 -10.80 13.62 4.27
C ASP A 158 -10.15 12.33 3.78
N PHE A 159 -9.59 11.56 4.72
CA PHE A 159 -9.09 10.23 4.41
C PHE A 159 -10.26 9.35 3.96
N SER A 160 -10.26 8.99 2.69
CA SER A 160 -11.38 8.30 2.05
C SER A 160 -10.89 7.01 1.39
N PRO A 161 -10.87 5.90 2.14
CA PRO A 161 -10.48 4.63 1.55
C PRO A 161 -11.58 4.07 0.65
N VAL A 162 -11.17 3.60 -0.52
CA VAL A 162 -11.99 2.83 -1.46
C VAL A 162 -11.44 1.42 -1.50
N VAL A 163 -12.16 0.49 -0.88
CA VAL A 163 -11.79 -0.93 -0.81
C VAL A 163 -12.40 -1.67 -2.00
N GLY A 164 -11.64 -2.56 -2.62
CA GLY A 164 -12.12 -3.39 -3.73
C GLY A 164 -12.19 -2.65 -5.07
N MET A 165 -11.39 -1.58 -5.23
CA MET A 165 -11.21 -0.96 -6.54
C MET A 165 -10.47 -1.95 -7.45
N HIS A 166 -10.99 -2.21 -8.65
CA HIS A 166 -10.30 -3.05 -9.61
C HIS A 166 -9.27 -2.24 -10.40
N ASP A 167 -8.13 -2.86 -10.70
CA ASP A 167 -7.16 -2.32 -11.64
C ASP A 167 -7.76 -2.16 -13.05
N VAL A 168 -7.10 -1.36 -13.89
CA VAL A 168 -7.45 -1.30 -15.31
C VAL A 168 -7.11 -2.67 -15.91
N GLY A 169 -8.14 -3.40 -16.34
CA GLY A 169 -8.05 -4.80 -16.77
C GLY A 169 -8.85 -5.77 -15.88
N GLY A 170 -9.33 -5.32 -14.71
CA GLY A 170 -10.38 -5.98 -13.93
C GLY A 170 -9.96 -7.25 -13.19
N ARG A 171 -8.65 -7.54 -13.09
CA ARG A 171 -8.18 -8.83 -12.52
C ARG A 171 -7.79 -8.72 -11.06
N ASN A 172 -7.27 -7.57 -10.64
CA ASN A 172 -6.78 -7.39 -9.27
C ASN A 172 -7.62 -6.36 -8.54
N ALA A 173 -8.15 -6.75 -7.38
CA ALA A 173 -8.77 -5.82 -6.45
C ALA A 173 -7.68 -5.20 -5.56
N MET A 174 -7.81 -3.90 -5.30
CA MET A 174 -6.92 -3.12 -4.46
C MET A 174 -7.71 -2.18 -3.57
N THR A 175 -7.02 -1.64 -2.58
CA THR A 175 -7.52 -0.56 -1.76
C THR A 175 -6.74 0.70 -2.07
N VAL A 176 -7.45 1.81 -2.24
CA VAL A 176 -6.85 3.14 -2.44
C VAL A 176 -7.29 4.05 -1.31
N LEU A 177 -6.37 4.85 -0.80
CA LEU A 177 -6.64 5.91 0.15
C LEU A 177 -6.10 7.22 -0.39
N ASN A 178 -6.95 8.24 -0.41
CA ASN A 178 -6.55 9.61 -0.65
C ASN A 178 -7.02 10.52 0.50
N GLY A 179 -6.45 11.72 0.58
CA GLY A 179 -6.82 12.70 1.60
C GLY A 179 -6.02 14.00 1.50
N ARG A 180 -6.12 14.82 2.55
CA ARG A 180 -5.34 16.05 2.73
C ARG A 180 -4.47 15.96 3.97
N VAL A 181 -3.29 16.57 3.91
CA VAL A 181 -2.33 16.64 5.02
C VAL A 181 -1.77 18.05 5.14
N SER A 182 -1.41 18.43 6.36
CA SER A 182 -0.79 19.72 6.65
C SER A 182 0.67 19.73 6.20
N ARG A 183 1.25 20.93 6.06
CA ARG A 183 2.68 21.10 5.72
C ARG A 183 3.63 20.63 6.82
N ALA A 184 3.16 20.43 8.05
CA ALA A 184 3.98 19.89 9.12
C ALA A 184 4.28 18.39 8.92
N VAL A 185 3.46 17.69 8.13
CA VAL A 185 3.60 16.26 7.88
C VAL A 185 4.59 16.01 6.74
N GLY A 186 5.73 15.41 7.07
CA GLY A 186 6.75 14.98 6.10
C GLY A 186 6.57 13.53 5.63
N LYS A 187 5.95 12.67 6.45
CA LYS A 187 5.67 11.26 6.09
C LYS A 187 4.33 10.80 6.65
N VAL A 188 3.63 9.97 5.87
CA VAL A 188 2.40 9.28 6.26
C VAL A 188 2.60 7.78 6.11
N VAL A 189 2.31 7.01 7.16
CA VAL A 189 2.31 5.55 7.13
C VAL A 189 0.92 5.05 7.53
N ILE A 190 0.34 4.19 6.70
CA ILE A 190 -0.94 3.54 6.93
C ILE A 190 -0.70 2.11 7.42
N SER A 191 -1.27 1.75 8.55
CA SER A 191 -1.35 0.36 9.01
C SER A 191 -2.67 -0.25 8.53
N THR A 192 -2.63 -1.46 7.98
CA THR A 192 -3.82 -2.15 7.50
C THR A 192 -4.23 -3.32 8.40
N GLU A 193 -5.48 -3.78 8.30
CA GLU A 193 -5.99 -4.92 9.08
C GLU A 193 -5.27 -6.25 8.77
N ASP A 194 -4.72 -6.39 7.57
CA ASP A 194 -3.91 -7.55 7.14
C ASP A 194 -2.42 -7.40 7.46
N GLY A 195 -2.03 -6.36 8.20
CA GLY A 195 -0.68 -6.19 8.76
C GLY A 195 0.34 -5.55 7.82
N LEU A 196 -0.09 -4.91 6.72
CA LEU A 196 0.78 -4.10 5.88
C LEU A 196 1.04 -2.74 6.54
N GLU A 197 2.26 -2.23 6.41
CA GLU A 197 2.60 -0.84 6.65
C GLU A 197 2.89 -0.17 5.30
N VAL A 198 1.98 0.70 4.84
CA VAL A 198 2.06 1.36 3.54
C VAL A 198 2.46 2.82 3.74
N THR A 199 3.62 3.23 3.22
CA THR A 199 4.01 4.64 3.20
C THR A 199 3.25 5.34 2.08
N ALA A 200 2.58 6.46 2.34
CA ALA A 200 1.88 7.21 1.30
C ALA A 200 2.81 8.20 0.58
N THR A 201 2.46 8.53 -0.67
CA THR A 201 3.07 9.65 -1.39
C THR A 201 2.36 10.94 -0.98
N ILE A 202 3.13 11.99 -0.69
CA ILE A 202 2.63 13.32 -0.32
C ILE A 202 3.03 14.31 -1.42
N GLY A 203 2.10 15.16 -1.85
CA GLY A 203 2.35 16.22 -2.82
C GLY A 203 1.28 17.29 -2.75
N ASN A 204 1.67 18.57 -2.76
CA ASN A 204 0.75 19.72 -2.76
C ASN A 204 -0.35 19.65 -1.68
N GLY A 205 0.00 19.19 -0.46
CA GLY A 205 -0.96 19.03 0.65
C GLY A 205 -1.97 17.88 0.47
N ARG A 206 -1.78 17.03 -0.54
CA ARG A 206 -2.53 15.80 -0.77
C ARG A 206 -1.70 14.59 -0.40
N VAL A 207 -2.39 13.53 -0.01
CA VAL A 207 -1.81 12.22 0.29
C VAL A 207 -2.48 11.15 -0.57
N LEU A 208 -1.69 10.21 -1.08
CA LEU A 208 -2.15 9.10 -1.89
C LEU A 208 -1.39 7.82 -1.51
N ALA A 209 -2.13 6.74 -1.26
CA ALA A 209 -1.58 5.41 -1.04
C ALA A 209 -2.49 4.35 -1.64
N TRP A 210 -1.93 3.22 -2.03
CA TRP A 210 -2.69 2.06 -2.44
C TRP A 210 -1.92 0.76 -2.17
N TRP A 211 -2.66 -0.34 -2.04
CA TRP A 211 -2.10 -1.67 -1.84
C TRP A 211 -2.96 -2.76 -2.48
N PRO A 212 -2.34 -3.83 -3.00
CA PRO A 212 -3.02 -4.90 -3.73
C PRO A 212 -3.68 -5.92 -2.78
N SER A 213 -4.46 -5.42 -1.80
CA SER A 213 -5.25 -6.26 -0.92
C SER A 213 -6.57 -5.58 -0.55
N LEU A 214 -7.49 -6.37 0.02
CA LEU A 214 -8.74 -5.89 0.58
C LEU A 214 -8.62 -5.52 2.07
N GLY A 215 -7.40 -5.57 2.63
CA GLY A 215 -7.13 -5.17 4.00
C GLY A 215 -7.51 -3.71 4.20
N ARG A 216 -8.42 -3.44 5.14
CA ARG A 216 -8.88 -2.07 5.39
C ARG A 216 -7.79 -1.28 6.09
N PRO A 217 -7.67 0.04 5.86
CA PRO A 217 -6.81 0.87 6.68
C PRO A 217 -7.35 0.90 8.12
N LYS A 218 -6.47 0.69 9.08
CA LYS A 218 -6.78 0.69 10.51
C LYS A 218 -6.43 2.03 11.14
N ASP A 219 -5.18 2.44 10.98
CA ASP A 219 -4.64 3.67 11.55
C ASP A 219 -3.65 4.34 10.60
N VAL A 220 -3.48 5.65 10.81
CA VAL A 220 -2.45 6.46 10.18
C VAL A 220 -1.48 6.95 11.24
N ARG A 221 -0.18 6.86 10.93
CA ARG A 221 0.90 7.52 11.64
C ARG A 221 1.46 8.65 10.79
N LEU A 222 1.37 9.87 11.30
CA LEU A 222 1.87 11.09 10.69
C LEU A 222 3.20 11.45 11.36
N LEU A 223 4.23 11.67 10.56
CA LEU A 223 5.56 12.04 11.02
C LEU A 223 6.00 13.34 10.36
N ASP A 224 6.84 14.12 11.04
CA ASP A 224 7.52 15.27 10.45
C ASP A 224 8.69 14.83 9.54
N GLU A 225 9.41 15.80 8.96
CA GLU A 225 10.57 15.53 8.12
C GLU A 225 11.74 14.87 8.86
N ALA A 226 11.84 15.06 10.18
CA ALA A 226 12.85 14.42 11.02
C ALA A 226 12.47 12.99 11.42
N GLY A 227 11.26 12.53 11.07
CA GLY A 227 10.74 11.23 11.44
C GLY A 227 10.16 11.18 12.86
N VAL A 228 9.92 12.32 13.50
CA VAL A 228 9.22 12.38 14.78
C VAL A 228 7.73 12.20 14.55
N VAL A 229 7.10 11.33 15.33
CA VAL A 229 5.65 11.09 15.26
C VAL A 229 4.91 12.33 15.77
N LEU A 230 4.15 12.96 14.88
CA LEU A 230 3.26 14.07 15.21
C LEU A 230 1.93 13.56 15.77
N GLN A 231 1.39 12.51 15.16
CA GLN A 231 0.11 11.93 15.54
C GLN A 231 -0.02 10.49 15.03
N THR A 232 -0.70 9.66 15.82
CA THR A 232 -1.30 8.39 15.34
C THR A 232 -2.81 8.47 15.55
N ALA A 233 -3.59 8.15 14.52
CA ALA A 233 -5.06 8.26 14.56
C ALA A 233 -5.73 7.12 13.79
N PRO A 234 -6.92 6.65 14.22
CA PRO A 234 -7.69 5.69 13.43
C PRO A 234 -8.14 6.32 12.11
N ILE A 235 -8.20 5.51 11.05
CA ILE A 235 -8.74 5.94 9.75
C ILE A 235 -10.23 5.55 9.71
N PRO A 236 -11.17 6.50 9.59
CA PRO A 236 -12.59 6.16 9.52
C PRO A 236 -12.88 5.45 8.21
N VAL A 237 -13.26 4.17 8.29
CA VAL A 237 -13.78 3.40 7.15
C VAL A 237 -15.30 3.43 7.22
N LYS A 238 -15.96 4.14 6.29
CA LYS A 238 -17.42 4.09 6.20
C LYS A 238 -17.83 2.68 5.73
N HIS A 239 -18.62 1.97 6.53
CA HIS A 239 -19.34 0.80 6.05
C HIS A 239 -20.40 1.29 5.05
N ARG A 240 -20.21 0.99 3.76
CA ARG A 240 -21.27 1.14 2.77
C ARG A 240 -22.21 -0.05 2.84
#